data_AF-A0A7V3W0R9-F1
#
_entry.id   AF-A0A7V3W0R9-F1
#
_cell.length_a   1.000
_cell.length_b   1.000
_cell.length_c   1.000
_cell.angle_alpha   90.00
_cell.angle_beta   90.00
_cell.angle_gamma   90.00
#
_symmetry.space_group_name_H-M   'P 1'
#
loop_
_entity.id
_entity.type
_entity.pdbx_description
1 polymer ?
#
loop_
_entity_poly.entity_id
_entity_poly.type
_entity_poly.pdbx_seq_one_letter_code
_entity_poly.pdbx_strand_id
1 'polypeptide(L)'
;GNLGVAILVAHLFVFYYAVLSDLTPPDAVTAFAAANLAGSDMMATGIEAFKLGFAGFLVPFVFVYQPALLLAGDIEEILKSFFLAACGVICLAGATIGHMASSLRWLERMFLVGAAFLLVFPSRGLEILGLAVGLAIGLVSWRRGKRASEAQEQIPPGRG
;
A
#
# COMPACT_ATOMS: atom_id res chain seq x y z
N GLY A 1 29.97 18.06 -6.76
CA GLY A 1 29.62 16.97 -5.82
C GLY A 1 28.12 16.76 -5.85
N ASN A 2 27.65 15.64 -6.40
CA ASN A 2 26.24 15.21 -6.46
C ASN A 2 25.64 14.84 -5.08
N LEU A 3 26.18 15.44 -4.01
CA LEU A 3 25.89 15.06 -2.64
C LEU A 3 24.51 15.54 -2.19
N GLY A 4 23.92 16.57 -2.82
CA GLY A 4 22.64 17.16 -2.37
C GLY A 4 21.44 16.21 -2.44
N VAL A 5 21.22 15.55 -3.58
CA VAL A 5 20.09 14.63 -3.74
C VAL A 5 20.35 13.32 -3.00
N ALA A 6 21.56 12.76 -3.12
CA ALA A 6 21.90 11.51 -2.45
C ALA A 6 21.84 11.62 -0.91
N ILE A 7 22.29 12.75 -0.34
CA ILE A 7 22.21 12.96 1.10
C ILE A 7 20.76 13.19 1.54
N LEU A 8 19.95 13.91 0.77
CA LEU A 8 18.54 14.13 1.08
C LEU A 8 17.77 12.81 1.10
N VAL A 9 17.98 11.94 0.09
CA VAL A 9 17.40 10.58 0.04
C VAL A 9 17.77 9.81 1.31
N ALA A 10 19.04 9.81 1.71
CA ALA A 10 19.49 9.09 2.91
C ALA A 10 18.84 9.61 4.20
N HIS A 11 18.74 10.93 4.37
CA HIS A 11 18.10 11.53 5.54
C HIS A 11 16.60 11.21 5.59
N LEU A 12 15.88 11.34 4.46
CA LEU A 12 14.46 10.98 4.37
C LEU A 12 14.23 9.49 4.58
N PHE A 13 15.11 8.63 4.06
CA PHE A 13 15.05 7.20 4.25
C PHE A 13 15.12 6.84 5.73
N VAL A 14 16.14 7.34 6.44
CA VAL A 14 16.31 7.09 7.88
C VAL A 14 15.20 7.73 8.69
N PHE A 15 14.79 8.95 8.38
CA PHE A 15 13.67 9.64 9.03
C PHE A 15 12.36 8.85 8.90
N TYR A 16 12.03 8.39 7.70
CA TYR A 16 10.80 7.62 7.46
C TYR A 16 10.83 6.29 8.20
N TYR A 17 11.97 5.59 8.21
CA TYR A 17 12.12 4.36 8.99
C TYR A 17 12.07 4.58 10.50
N ALA A 18 12.57 5.70 11.01
CA ALA A 18 12.44 6.07 12.42
C ALA A 18 10.98 6.32 12.82
N VAL A 19 10.15 6.85 11.91
CA VAL A 19 8.69 6.96 12.16
C VAL A 19 8.01 5.60 12.03
N LEU A 20 8.42 4.76 11.07
CA LEU A 20 7.85 3.42 10.90
C LEU A 20 8.26 2.42 11.98
N SER A 21 9.39 2.60 12.68
CA SER A 21 9.77 1.68 13.77
C SER A 21 8.73 1.65 14.87
N ASP A 22 8.09 2.79 15.12
CA ASP A 22 7.01 2.94 16.11
C ASP A 22 5.72 2.22 15.69
N LEU A 23 5.63 1.71 14.45
CA LEU A 23 4.52 0.88 13.98
C LEU A 23 4.65 -0.59 14.41
N THR A 24 5.85 -1.03 14.81
CA THR A 24 6.11 -2.45 15.10
C THR A 24 5.70 -2.82 16.53
N PRO A 25 4.93 -3.92 16.74
CA PRO A 25 4.72 -4.43 18.10
C PRO A 25 6.05 -4.90 18.70
N PRO A 26 6.45 -4.50 19.92
CA PRO A 26 5.66 -3.93 21.02
C PRO A 26 5.69 -2.39 21.19
N ASP A 27 6.33 -1.64 20.30
CA ASP A 27 6.52 -0.17 20.46
C ASP A 27 5.37 0.68 19.92
N ALA A 28 4.30 0.05 19.41
CA ALA A 28 3.08 0.70 18.89
C ALA A 28 2.18 1.31 19.99
N VAL A 29 2.73 2.20 20.81
CA VAL A 29 2.08 2.83 21.97
C VAL A 29 0.78 3.56 21.61
N THR A 30 0.70 4.14 20.41
CA THR A 30 -0.51 4.83 19.92
C THR A 30 -1.65 3.84 19.65
N ALA A 31 -1.34 2.71 19.02
CA ALA A 31 -2.30 1.63 18.78
C ALA A 31 -2.76 0.99 20.10
N PHE A 32 -1.85 0.84 21.07
CA PHE A 32 -2.18 0.29 22.39
C PHE A 32 -3.05 1.23 23.23
N ALA A 33 -2.79 2.54 23.18
CA ALA A 33 -3.65 3.53 23.81
C ALA A 33 -5.06 3.53 23.20
N ALA A 34 -5.15 3.45 21.86
CA ALA A 34 -6.44 3.34 21.16
C ALA A 34 -7.18 2.03 21.50
N ALA A 35 -6.46 0.90 21.62
CA ALA A 35 -7.04 -0.38 22.00
C ALA A 35 -7.63 -0.36 23.41
N ASN A 36 -6.92 0.23 24.38
CA ASN A 36 -7.43 0.41 25.75
C ASN A 36 -8.71 1.26 25.79
N LEU A 37 -8.77 2.32 24.97
CA LEU A 37 -9.98 3.15 24.87
C LEU A 37 -11.15 2.41 24.21
N ALA A 38 -10.87 1.53 23.24
CA ALA A 38 -11.87 0.71 22.55
C ALA A 38 -12.25 -0.57 23.30
N GLY A 39 -11.55 -0.92 24.39
CA GLY A 39 -11.74 -2.17 25.13
C GLY A 39 -11.30 -3.43 24.36
N SER A 40 -10.41 -3.30 23.38
CA SER A 40 -9.87 -4.42 22.60
C SER A 40 -8.52 -4.89 23.12
N ASP A 41 -8.12 -6.11 22.76
CA ASP A 41 -6.79 -6.61 23.09
C ASP A 41 -5.69 -5.75 22.43
N MET A 42 -4.78 -5.21 23.24
CA MET A 42 -3.72 -4.31 22.78
C MET A 42 -2.82 -4.96 21.74
N MET A 43 -2.39 -6.20 22.00
CA MET A 43 -1.45 -6.90 21.12
C MET A 43 -2.09 -7.22 19.77
N ALA A 44 -3.31 -7.77 19.77
CA ALA A 44 -4.06 -8.05 18.56
C ALA A 44 -4.30 -6.78 17.74
N THR A 45 -4.66 -5.67 18.39
CA THR A 45 -4.86 -4.37 17.73
C THR A 45 -3.55 -3.86 17.11
N GLY A 46 -2.43 -3.98 17.82
CA GLY A 46 -1.11 -3.61 17.29
C GLY A 46 -0.70 -4.45 16.09
N ILE A 47 -0.97 -5.76 16.10
CA ILE A 47 -0.68 -6.65 14.97
C ILE A 47 -1.51 -6.27 13.74
N GLU A 48 -2.81 -5.97 13.90
CA GLU A 48 -3.63 -5.53 12.78
C GLU A 48 -3.23 -4.14 12.27
N ALA A 49 -2.91 -3.20 13.15
CA ALA A 49 -2.38 -1.90 12.76
C ALA A 49 -1.06 -2.04 11.98
N PHE A 50 -0.16 -2.92 12.43
CA PHE A 50 1.09 -3.23 11.72
C PHE A 50 0.82 -3.82 10.33
N LYS A 51 -0.10 -4.79 10.22
CA LYS A 51 -0.49 -5.38 8.92
C LYS A 51 -1.05 -4.34 7.96
N LEU A 52 -1.85 -3.39 8.44
CA LEU A 52 -2.38 -2.29 7.65
C LEU A 52 -1.27 -1.33 7.19
N GLY A 53 -0.33 -1.00 8.08
CA GLY A 53 0.78 -0.07 7.80
C GLY A 53 1.96 -0.68 7.05
N PHE A 54 2.04 -2.02 6.92
CA PHE A 54 3.17 -2.72 6.30
C PHE A 54 3.48 -2.23 4.88
N ALA A 55 2.46 -1.87 4.09
CA ALA A 55 2.67 -1.32 2.74
C ALA A 55 3.49 -0.02 2.74
N GLY A 56 3.48 0.73 3.84
CA GLY A 56 4.30 1.93 4.02
C GLY A 56 5.81 1.64 3.99
N PHE A 57 6.26 0.43 4.32
CA PHE A 57 7.68 0.04 4.26
C PHE A 57 8.26 0.08 2.83
N LEU A 58 7.41 0.13 1.81
CA LEU A 58 7.86 0.29 0.42
C LEU A 58 8.31 1.73 0.12
N VAL A 59 7.73 2.73 0.79
CA VAL A 59 7.89 4.16 0.47
C VAL A 59 9.35 4.64 0.50
N PRO A 60 10.19 4.26 1.48
CA PRO A 60 11.61 4.61 1.48
C PRO A 60 12.35 4.13 0.23
N PHE A 61 12.03 2.93 -0.27
CA PHE A 61 12.63 2.41 -1.51
C PHE A 61 12.18 3.23 -2.72
N VAL A 62 10.93 3.67 -2.76
CA VAL A 62 10.45 4.55 -3.84
C VAL A 62 11.26 5.84 -3.91
N PHE A 63 11.61 6.45 -2.78
CA PHE A 63 12.45 7.66 -2.78
C PHE A 63 13.87 7.42 -3.31
N VAL A 64 14.42 6.22 -3.12
CA VAL A 64 15.74 5.85 -3.64
C VAL A 64 15.70 5.64 -5.15
N TYR A 65 14.67 4.96 -5.64
CA TYR A 65 14.55 4.64 -7.07
C TYR A 65 13.98 5.79 -7.90
N GLN A 66 13.20 6.67 -7.29
CA GLN A 66 12.48 7.73 -7.98
C GLN A 66 12.77 9.10 -7.34
N PRO A 67 13.97 9.66 -7.56
CA PRO A 67 14.38 10.93 -6.98
C PRO A 67 13.50 12.11 -7.42
N ALA A 68 12.73 11.98 -8.51
CA ALA A 68 11.72 12.94 -8.91
C ALA A 68 10.70 13.22 -7.78
N LEU A 69 10.40 12.24 -6.91
CA LEU A 69 9.51 12.45 -5.75
C LEU A 69 10.08 13.43 -4.72
N LEU A 70 11.39 13.69 -4.76
CA LEU A 70 12.06 14.68 -3.93
C LEU A 70 12.07 16.08 -4.56
N LEU A 71 11.15 16.32 -5.50
CA LEU A 71 11.07 17.55 -6.31
C LEU A 71 12.35 17.81 -7.13
N ALA A 72 13.11 16.75 -7.42
CA ALA A 72 14.31 16.80 -8.23
C ALA A 72 13.99 16.37 -9.68
N GLY A 73 13.37 17.26 -10.46
CA GLY A 73 13.04 16.99 -11.86
C GLY A 73 11.95 17.91 -12.41
N ASP A 74 11.48 17.61 -13.62
CA ASP A 74 10.37 18.31 -14.25
C ASP A 74 9.03 17.95 -13.58
N ILE A 75 8.10 18.91 -13.52
CA ILE A 75 6.78 18.72 -12.88
C ILE A 75 6.03 17.51 -13.45
N GLU A 76 6.16 17.25 -14.75
CA GLU A 76 5.54 16.10 -15.42
C GLU A 76 6.10 14.77 -14.88
N GLU A 77 7.41 14.68 -14.68
CA GLU A 77 8.08 13.50 -14.14
C GLU A 77 7.73 13.28 -12.66
N ILE A 78 7.61 14.37 -11.89
CA ILE A 78 7.17 14.34 -10.50
C ILE A 78 5.75 13.79 -10.40
N LEU A 79 4.82 14.32 -11.18
CA LEU A 79 3.42 13.88 -11.19
C LEU A 79 3.28 12.42 -11.64
N LYS A 80 4.00 12.02 -12.69
CA LYS A 80 4.02 10.64 -13.15
C LYS A 80 4.55 9.71 -12.04
N SER A 81 5.70 10.04 -11.46
CA SER A 81 6.33 9.29 -10.39
C SER A 81 5.42 9.14 -9.17
N PHE A 82 4.75 10.22 -8.78
CA PHE A 82 3.79 10.23 -7.68
C PHE A 82 2.61 9.29 -7.93
N PHE A 83 2.02 9.35 -9.13
CA PHE A 83 0.90 8.49 -9.49
C PHE A 83 1.28 7.00 -9.49
N LEU A 84 2.43 6.67 -10.09
CA LEU A 84 2.92 5.29 -10.11
C LEU A 84 3.25 4.77 -8.70
N ALA A 85 3.92 5.58 -7.89
CA ALA A 85 4.22 5.26 -6.50
C ALA A 85 2.95 5.03 -5.68
N ALA A 86 1.96 5.92 -5.81
CA ALA A 86 0.67 5.78 -5.14
C ALA A 86 -0.04 4.49 -5.56
N CYS A 87 -0.10 4.20 -6.86
CA CYS A 87 -0.66 2.94 -7.35
C CYS A 87 0.08 1.71 -6.81
N GLY A 88 1.42 1.75 -6.76
CA GLY A 88 2.24 0.66 -6.22
C GLY A 88 1.97 0.40 -4.74
N VAL A 89 1.91 1.46 -3.92
CA VAL A 89 1.59 1.36 -2.48
C VAL A 89 0.17 0.83 -2.28
N ILE A 90 -0.81 1.28 -3.07
CA ILE A 90 -2.20 0.78 -3.01
C ILE A 90 -2.24 -0.72 -3.37
N CYS A 91 -1.53 -1.14 -4.41
CA CYS A 91 -1.44 -2.55 -4.78
C CYS A 91 -0.86 -3.40 -3.64
N LEU A 92 0.23 -2.92 -3.00
CA LEU A 92 0.85 -3.63 -1.88
C LEU A 92 -0.05 -3.65 -0.64
N ALA A 93 -0.76 -2.56 -0.35
CA ALA A 93 -1.73 -2.49 0.74
C ALA A 93 -2.88 -3.48 0.53
N GLY A 94 -3.50 -3.48 -0.66
CA GLY A 94 -4.54 -4.44 -1.01
C GLY A 94 -4.06 -5.89 -0.95
N ALA A 95 -2.83 -6.16 -1.37
CA ALA A 95 -2.22 -7.48 -1.25
C ALA A 95 -1.96 -7.89 0.21
N THR A 96 -1.56 -6.97 1.07
CA THR A 96 -1.26 -7.25 2.49
C THR A 96 -2.55 -7.49 3.28
N ILE A 97 -3.56 -6.64 3.07
CA ILE A 97 -4.88 -6.76 3.68
C ILE A 97 -5.61 -8.01 3.13
N GLY A 98 -5.33 -8.40 1.87
CA GLY A 98 -6.05 -9.49 1.20
C GLY A 98 -7.46 -9.11 0.79
N HIS A 99 -7.78 -7.82 0.86
CA HIS A 99 -9.08 -7.26 0.51
C HIS A 99 -8.88 -5.91 -0.17
N MET A 100 -9.62 -5.66 -1.25
CA MET A 100 -9.62 -4.35 -1.91
C MET A 100 -11.05 -3.87 -2.19
N ALA A 101 -11.80 -4.61 -3.01
CA ALA A 101 -13.26 -4.44 -3.18
C ALA A 101 -14.04 -5.75 -2.99
N SER A 102 -13.32 -6.87 -2.92
CA SER A 102 -13.80 -8.20 -2.60
C SER A 102 -12.63 -8.97 -1.98
N SER A 103 -12.86 -10.16 -1.44
CA SER A 103 -11.77 -10.99 -0.91
C SER A 103 -10.86 -11.48 -2.04
N LEU A 104 -9.56 -11.19 -1.94
CA LEU A 104 -8.58 -11.59 -2.95
C LEU A 104 -8.11 -13.02 -2.75
N ARG A 105 -7.92 -13.75 -3.84
CA ARG A 105 -7.27 -15.07 -3.82
C ARG A 105 -5.78 -14.93 -3.53
N TRP A 106 -5.15 -15.96 -2.93
CA TRP A 106 -3.71 -15.97 -2.68
C TRP A 106 -2.87 -15.66 -3.92
N LEU A 107 -3.26 -16.19 -5.09
CA LEU A 107 -2.62 -15.88 -6.37
C LEU A 107 -2.73 -14.39 -6.74
N GLU A 108 -3.92 -13.79 -6.58
CA GLU A 108 -4.16 -12.37 -6.89
C GLU A 108 -3.30 -11.47 -5.98
N ARG A 109 -3.11 -11.86 -4.72
CA ARG A 109 -2.21 -11.17 -3.78
C ARG A 109 -0.75 -11.23 -4.27
N MET A 110 -0.27 -12.39 -4.70
CA MET A 110 1.10 -12.52 -5.23
C MET A 110 1.32 -11.67 -6.48
N PHE A 111 0.35 -11.63 -7.39
CA PHE A 111 0.44 -10.76 -8.57
C PHE A 111 0.40 -9.27 -8.22
N LEU A 112 -0.37 -8.86 -7.20
CA LEU A 112 -0.37 -7.46 -6.74
C LEU A 112 0.94 -7.07 -6.05
N VAL A 113 1.55 -7.97 -5.27
CA VAL A 113 2.90 -7.74 -4.74
C VAL A 113 3.89 -7.55 -5.88
N GLY A 114 3.84 -8.43 -6.89
CA GLY A 114 4.64 -8.28 -8.11
C GLY A 114 4.41 -6.93 -8.79
N ALA A 115 3.15 -6.56 -9.03
CA ALA A 115 2.78 -5.28 -9.64
C ALA A 115 3.30 -4.07 -8.84
N ALA A 116 3.23 -4.12 -7.51
CA ALA A 116 3.76 -3.08 -6.64
C ALA A 116 5.28 -2.92 -6.82
N PHE A 117 6.04 -4.02 -6.83
CA PHE A 117 7.48 -3.96 -7.10
C PHE A 117 7.78 -3.44 -8.51
N LEU A 118 7.07 -3.93 -9.54
CA LEU A 118 7.27 -3.46 -10.92
C LEU A 118 7.00 -1.95 -11.08
N LEU A 119 6.05 -1.40 -10.31
CA LEU A 119 5.73 0.03 -10.33
C LEU A 119 6.80 0.90 -9.64
N VAL A 120 7.58 0.33 -8.73
CA VAL A 120 8.64 1.05 -8.01
C VAL A 120 9.96 1.07 -8.78
N PHE A 121 10.23 0.05 -9.61
CA PHE A 121 11.43 0.04 -10.44
C PHE A 121 11.24 0.87 -11.72
N PRO A 122 12.01 1.96 -11.90
CA PRO A 122 11.85 2.88 -13.02
C PRO A 122 12.36 2.21 -14.31
N SER A 123 11.45 1.52 -15.01
CA SER A 123 11.71 1.05 -16.36
C SER A 123 10.44 1.13 -17.19
N ARG A 124 10.55 1.76 -18.37
CA ARG A 124 9.40 2.10 -19.22
C ARG A 124 8.48 0.92 -19.52
N GLY A 125 9.02 -0.29 -19.63
CA GLY A 125 8.25 -1.51 -19.89
C GLY A 125 7.56 -2.09 -18.65
N LEU A 126 8.24 -2.11 -17.49
CA LEU A 126 7.70 -2.72 -16.27
C LEU A 126 6.62 -1.86 -15.64
N GLU A 127 6.71 -0.53 -15.76
CA GLU A 127 5.68 0.40 -15.29
C GLU A 127 4.31 0.10 -15.92
N ILE A 128 4.27 -0.08 -17.24
CA ILE A 128 3.03 -0.37 -17.98
C ILE A 128 2.49 -1.75 -17.61
N LEU A 129 3.37 -2.76 -17.49
CA LEU A 129 2.98 -4.10 -17.09
C LEU A 129 2.41 -4.11 -15.67
N GLY A 130 3.07 -3.42 -14.73
CA GLY A 130 2.63 -3.30 -13.34
C GLY A 130 1.28 -2.60 -13.23
N LEU A 131 1.09 -1.48 -13.95
CA LEU A 131 -0.20 -0.79 -14.04
C LEU A 131 -1.30 -1.68 -14.63
N ALA A 132 -1.00 -2.40 -15.72
CA ALA A 132 -1.97 -3.28 -16.37
C ALA A 132 -2.39 -4.42 -15.44
N VAL A 133 -1.44 -5.05 -14.73
CA VAL A 133 -1.73 -6.12 -13.76
C VAL A 133 -2.53 -5.59 -12.57
N GLY A 134 -2.10 -4.46 -12.00
CA GLY A 134 -2.80 -3.80 -10.88
C GLY A 134 -4.24 -3.43 -11.24
N LEU A 135 -4.45 -2.81 -12.40
CA LEU A 135 -5.78 -2.46 -12.90
C LEU A 135 -6.62 -3.69 -13.22
N ALA A 136 -6.06 -4.73 -13.84
CA ALA A 136 -6.79 -5.95 -14.16
C ALA A 136 -7.32 -6.62 -12.88
N ILE A 137 -6.46 -6.78 -11.87
CA ILE A 137 -6.86 -7.38 -10.59
C ILE A 137 -7.85 -6.46 -9.85
N GLY A 138 -7.63 -5.14 -9.88
CA GLY A 138 -8.55 -4.19 -9.28
C GLY A 138 -9.93 -4.19 -9.91
N LEU A 139 -10.01 -4.23 -11.24
CA LEU A 139 -11.25 -4.36 -12.00
C LEU A 139 -11.95 -5.69 -11.72
N VAL A 140 -11.22 -6.80 -11.68
CA VAL A 140 -11.76 -8.12 -11.34
C VAL A 140 -12.33 -8.12 -9.92
N SER A 141 -11.58 -7.58 -8.96
CA SER A 141 -12.04 -7.44 -7.57
C SER A 141 -13.27 -6.54 -7.47
N TRP A 142 -13.31 -5.42 -8.19
CA TRP A 142 -14.44 -4.50 -8.17
C TRP A 142 -15.70 -5.12 -8.78
N ARG A 143 -15.57 -5.84 -9.90
CA ARG A 143 -16.69 -6.56 -10.52
C ARG A 143 -17.24 -7.67 -9.63
N ARG A 144 -16.37 -8.36 -8.88
CA ARG A 144 -16.79 -9.38 -7.90
C ARG A 144 -17.49 -8.74 -6.69
N GLY A 145 -16.98 -7.62 -6.19
CA GLY A 145 -17.60 -6.85 -5.10
C GLY A 145 -19.01 -6.39 -5.41
N LYS A 146 -19.23 -5.83 -6.62
CA LYS A 146 -20.58 -5.43 -7.07
C LYS A 146 -21.55 -6.61 -7.14
N ARG A 147 -21.14 -7.74 -7.71
CA ARG A 147 -21.98 -8.96 -7.78
C ARG A 147 -22.32 -9.54 -6.41
N ALA A 148 -21.40 -9.44 -5.44
CA ALA A 148 -21.65 -9.90 -4.08
C ALA A 148 -22.66 -8.99 -3.34
N SER A 149 -22.56 -7.68 -3.55
CA SER A 149 -23.52 -6.69 -3.01
C SER A 149 -24.92 -6.88 -3.60
N GLU A 150 -25.02 -7.08 -4.92
CA GLU A 150 -26.30 -7.30 -5.62
C GLU A 150 -26.99 -8.62 -5.20
N ALA A 151 -26.22 -9.66 -4.87
CA ALA A 151 -26.75 -10.95 -4.41
C ALA A 151 -27.31 -10.90 -2.98
N GLN A 152 -26.79 -10.02 -2.11
CA GLN A 152 -27.31 -9.83 -0.75
C GLN A 152 -28.60 -9.01 -0.72
N GLU A 153 -28.76 -8.07 -1.66
CA GLU A 153 -29.96 -7.25 -1.79
C GLU A 153 -31.17 -8.04 -2.36
N GLN A 154 -30.91 -9.19 -3.00
CA GLN A 154 -31.94 -10.11 -3.49
C GLN A 154 -32.45 -11.14 -2.47
N ILE A 155 -31.92 -11.16 -1.23
CA ILE A 155 -32.51 -11.98 -0.17
C ILE A 155 -33.71 -11.21 0.39
N PRO A 156 -34.97 -11.61 0.10
CA PRO A 156 -36.12 -10.94 0.70
C PRO A 156 -36.05 -11.08 2.23
N PRO A 157 -36.52 -10.09 3.01
CA PRO A 157 -36.59 -10.19 4.46
C PRO A 157 -37.47 -11.37 4.88
N GLY A 158 -36.82 -12.51 5.11
CA GLY A 158 -37.42 -13.73 5.60
C GLY A 158 -37.66 -13.64 7.10
N ARG A 159 -38.90 -13.29 7.42
CA ARG A 159 -39.63 -13.37 8.71
C ARG A 159 -38.91 -14.07 9.89
N GLY A 160 -38.83 -13.33 11.00
CA GLY A 160 -39.25 -13.77 12.35
C GLY A 160 -38.33 -14.73 13.07
#